data_AF-Q8ST35-F1
#
_entry.id   AF-Q8ST35-F1
#
_cell.length_a   1.000
_cell.length_b   1.000
_cell.length_c   1.000
_cell.angle_alpha   90.00
_cell.angle_beta   90.00
_cell.angle_gamma   90.00
#
_symmetry.space_group_name_H-M   'P 1'
#
loop_
_entity.id
_entity.type
_entity.pdbx_description
1 polymer ?
#
loop_
_entity_poly.entity_id
_entity_poly.type
_entity_poly.pdbx_seq_one_letter_code
_entity_poly.pdbx_strand_id
1 'polypeptide(L)'
;MSITSIPQPHETNEQHHTEIQHHRSAILNNDLVVLISIAFSALLYFIFDKDNFEKNPCLRLITTLFPLSYLAAQHLLLFHTSWKGNNKPEDTLHKALRYFFSALFITFATIFILSIIILTNDNWSKDDDPLFFSIVLPSFFIPPTYLLSISCSLVPGQTGFTDTGINILIDVLILLCFIVNFIFMHEKSKYRLYSAVTFPLLVLVRLLTEKYYPSGKSSLPTTTWRVVAFVLIFILVIYTYTDMGCEAILTLDYYFTYLTR
;
A
#
# COMPACT_ATOMS: atom_id res chain seq x y z
N MET A 1 -56.27 20.98 -1.34
CA MET A 1 -55.18 21.76 -0.70
C MET A 1 -53.87 21.26 -1.26
N SER A 2 -53.23 22.04 -2.13
CA SER A 2 -51.93 21.70 -2.71
C SER A 2 -50.84 22.18 -1.76
N ILE A 3 -50.15 21.25 -1.09
CA ILE A 3 -49.01 21.57 -0.26
C ILE A 3 -47.82 21.73 -1.20
N THR A 4 -47.47 22.97 -1.50
CA THR A 4 -46.25 23.35 -2.20
C THR A 4 -45.06 22.89 -1.36
N SER A 5 -44.47 21.76 -1.72
CA SER A 5 -43.21 21.28 -1.17
C SER A 5 -42.11 22.28 -1.54
N ILE A 6 -41.65 23.06 -0.58
CA ILE A 6 -40.46 23.89 -0.71
C ILE A 6 -39.27 22.94 -0.87
N PRO A 7 -38.52 22.96 -1.99
CA PRO A 7 -37.34 22.14 -2.14
C PRO A 7 -36.29 22.61 -1.13
N GLN A 8 -35.94 21.73 -0.19
CA GLN A 8 -34.86 21.97 0.76
C GLN A 8 -33.53 22.14 0.00
N PRO A 9 -32.73 23.19 0.27
CA PRO A 9 -31.71 23.64 -0.66
C PRO A 9 -30.41 22.84 -0.58
N HIS A 10 -29.75 22.80 -1.73
CA HIS A 10 -28.52 22.12 -2.17
C HIS A 10 -27.25 22.15 -1.28
N GLU A 11 -27.26 22.69 -0.06
CA GLU A 11 -26.05 22.82 0.77
C GLU A 11 -25.37 21.48 1.08
N THR A 12 -26.15 20.41 1.27
CA THR A 12 -25.58 19.08 1.52
C THR A 12 -24.78 18.54 0.35
N ASN A 13 -25.04 19.01 -0.88
CA ASN A 13 -24.35 18.50 -2.07
C ASN A 13 -23.01 19.21 -2.28
N GLU A 14 -22.91 20.52 -2.03
CA GLU A 14 -21.66 21.27 -2.20
C GLU A 14 -20.59 20.84 -1.19
N GLN A 15 -20.98 20.65 0.07
CA GLN A 15 -20.06 20.19 1.11
C GLN A 15 -19.55 18.77 0.83
N HIS A 16 -20.42 17.90 0.28
CA HIS A 16 -20.01 16.57 -0.15
C HIS A 16 -19.04 16.64 -1.33
N HIS A 17 -19.27 17.57 -2.26
CA HIS A 17 -18.43 17.73 -3.45
C HIS A 17 -17.03 18.24 -3.12
N THR A 18 -16.92 19.17 -2.16
CA THR A 18 -15.62 19.69 -1.67
C THR A 18 -14.86 18.65 -0.88
N GLU A 19 -15.52 17.87 -0.02
CA GLU A 19 -14.88 16.77 0.71
C GLU A 19 -14.35 15.68 -0.24
N ILE A 20 -15.13 15.33 -1.26
CA ILE A 20 -14.71 14.41 -2.33
C ILE A 20 -13.50 14.96 -3.10
N GLN A 21 -13.47 16.25 -3.40
CA GLN A 21 -12.36 16.85 -4.14
C GLN A 21 -11.08 16.90 -3.31
N HIS A 22 -11.17 17.22 -2.02
CA HIS A 22 -10.03 17.17 -1.09
C HIS A 22 -9.51 15.75 -0.90
N HIS A 23 -10.42 14.78 -0.77
CA HIS A 23 -10.03 13.38 -0.69
C HIS A 23 -9.33 12.93 -1.97
N ARG A 24 -9.86 13.33 -3.13
CA ARG A 24 -9.26 13.01 -4.43
C ARG A 24 -7.90 13.67 -4.65
N SER A 25 -7.70 14.93 -4.24
CA SER A 25 -6.40 15.59 -4.34
C SER A 25 -5.39 15.00 -3.38
N ALA A 26 -5.82 14.61 -2.18
CA ALA A 26 -4.98 13.88 -1.24
C ALA A 26 -4.54 12.52 -1.82
N ILE A 27 -5.45 11.78 -2.47
CA ILE A 27 -5.13 10.52 -3.16
C ILE A 27 -4.10 10.78 -4.28
N LEU A 28 -4.37 11.71 -5.20
CA LEU A 28 -3.48 12.00 -6.33
C LEU A 28 -2.07 12.46 -5.92
N ASN A 29 -1.97 13.23 -4.84
CA ASN A 29 -0.66 13.60 -4.29
C ASN A 29 0.05 12.38 -3.70
N ASN A 30 -0.68 11.52 -3.00
CA ASN A 30 -0.15 10.29 -2.43
C ASN A 30 0.31 9.30 -3.51
N ASP A 31 -0.36 9.31 -4.66
CA ASP A 31 -0.05 8.47 -5.81
C ASP A 31 1.28 8.82 -6.48
N LEU A 32 1.64 10.10 -6.55
CA LEU A 32 2.97 10.50 -7.05
C LEU A 32 4.07 10.10 -6.06
N VAL A 33 3.78 10.16 -4.75
CA VAL A 33 4.73 9.74 -3.71
C VAL A 33 5.04 8.25 -3.81
N VAL A 34 4.08 7.41 -4.22
CA VAL A 34 4.32 5.98 -4.53
C VAL A 34 5.43 5.82 -5.56
N LEU A 35 5.28 6.49 -6.71
CA LEU A 35 6.20 6.35 -7.83
C LEU A 35 7.57 6.93 -7.49
N ILE A 36 7.61 8.08 -6.81
CA ILE A 36 8.85 8.71 -6.36
C ILE A 36 9.58 7.78 -5.38
N SER A 37 8.86 7.18 -4.43
CA SER A 37 9.46 6.25 -3.46
C SER A 37 10.12 5.06 -4.14
N ILE A 38 9.47 4.45 -5.13
CA ILE A 38 10.05 3.31 -5.87
C ILE A 38 11.20 3.77 -6.77
N ALA A 39 11.00 4.81 -7.56
CA ALA A 39 11.97 5.30 -8.53
C ALA A 39 13.24 5.82 -7.84
N PHE A 40 13.11 6.48 -6.69
CA PHE A 40 14.23 7.00 -5.93
C PHE A 40 15.14 5.88 -5.41
N SER A 41 14.56 4.84 -4.78
CA SER A 41 15.35 3.69 -4.31
C SER A 41 16.01 2.95 -5.47
N ALA A 42 15.32 2.80 -6.60
CA ALA A 42 15.92 2.23 -7.81
C ALA A 42 17.06 3.08 -8.37
N LEU A 43 16.90 4.41 -8.41
CA LEU A 43 17.90 5.34 -8.90
C LEU A 43 19.16 5.33 -8.01
N LEU A 44 19.00 5.26 -6.69
CA LEU A 44 20.14 5.10 -5.78
C LEU A 44 20.93 3.82 -6.08
N TYR A 45 20.25 2.71 -6.34
CA TYR A 45 20.91 1.47 -6.74
C TYR A 45 21.73 1.61 -8.03
N PHE A 46 21.21 2.33 -9.04
CA PHE A 46 21.94 2.50 -10.30
C PHE A 46 23.08 3.51 -10.23
N ILE A 47 23.03 4.48 -9.31
CA ILE A 47 24.08 5.49 -9.14
C ILE A 47 25.26 4.94 -8.34
N PHE A 48 25.00 4.15 -7.32
CA PHE A 48 26.03 3.64 -6.41
C PHE A 48 26.35 2.18 -6.69
N ASP A 49 27.64 1.86 -6.78
CA ASP A 49 28.08 0.47 -6.91
C ASP A 49 27.67 -0.39 -5.69
N LYS A 50 27.50 -1.70 -5.91
CA LYS A 50 27.11 -2.70 -4.90
C LYS A 50 27.99 -2.61 -3.64
N ASP A 51 29.29 -2.47 -3.83
CA ASP A 51 30.28 -2.35 -2.74
C ASP A 51 30.03 -1.14 -1.83
N ASN A 52 29.44 -0.05 -2.35
CA ASN A 52 29.13 1.13 -1.56
C ASN A 52 27.95 0.88 -0.64
N PHE A 53 26.95 0.11 -1.08
CA PHE A 53 25.82 -0.27 -0.23
C PHE A 53 26.28 -1.12 0.95
N GLU A 54 27.11 -2.14 0.68
CA GLU A 54 27.65 -3.02 1.73
C GLU A 54 28.41 -2.22 2.80
N LYS A 55 29.23 -1.24 2.38
CA LYS A 55 30.09 -0.48 3.31
C LYS A 55 29.42 0.71 3.97
N ASN A 56 28.34 1.25 3.41
CA ASN A 56 27.74 2.52 3.86
C ASN A 56 26.33 2.33 4.44
N PRO A 57 26.18 2.24 5.78
CA PRO A 57 24.87 2.09 6.41
C PRO A 57 23.96 3.30 6.17
N CYS A 58 24.50 4.51 5.99
CA CYS A 58 23.69 5.69 5.66
C CYS A 58 23.03 5.55 4.28
N LEU A 59 23.73 4.96 3.30
CA LEU A 59 23.18 4.72 1.97
C LEU A 59 22.06 3.65 2.02
N ARG A 60 22.27 2.56 2.79
CA ARG A 60 21.24 1.54 3.05
C ARG A 60 20.00 2.14 3.73
N LEU A 61 20.21 2.98 4.74
CA LEU A 61 19.15 3.70 5.42
C LEU A 61 18.36 4.56 4.44
N ILE A 62 19.01 5.47 3.71
CA ILE A 62 18.30 6.37 2.79
C ILE A 62 17.51 5.58 1.73
N THR A 63 18.09 4.50 1.23
CA THR A 63 17.47 3.69 0.17
C THR A 63 16.23 2.94 0.65
N THR A 64 16.23 2.45 1.89
CA THR A 64 15.08 1.74 2.49
C THR A 64 14.09 2.67 3.17
N LEU A 65 14.57 3.79 3.72
CA LEU A 65 13.79 4.73 4.52
C LEU A 65 12.61 5.28 3.72
N PHE A 66 12.83 5.78 2.50
CA PHE A 66 11.74 6.37 1.70
C PHE A 66 10.59 5.39 1.42
N PRO A 67 10.81 4.23 0.78
CA PRO A 67 9.73 3.31 0.45
C PRO A 67 9.06 2.72 1.69
N LEU A 68 9.82 2.37 2.73
CA LEU A 68 9.25 1.79 3.94
C LEU A 68 8.53 2.82 4.81
N SER A 69 9.00 4.07 4.85
CA SER A 69 8.29 5.15 5.53
C SER A 69 6.99 5.49 4.82
N TYR A 70 6.98 5.47 3.49
CA TYR A 70 5.74 5.60 2.72
C TYR A 70 4.74 4.50 3.10
N LEU A 71 5.17 3.24 3.12
CA LEU A 71 4.33 2.11 3.52
C LEU A 71 3.80 2.25 4.95
N ALA A 72 4.66 2.60 5.90
CA ALA A 72 4.26 2.82 7.29
C ALA A 72 3.25 3.97 7.41
N ALA A 73 3.51 5.11 6.75
CA ALA A 73 2.61 6.26 6.74
C ALA A 73 1.26 5.92 6.11
N GLN A 74 1.25 5.12 5.03
CA GLN A 74 0.03 4.70 4.36
C GLN A 74 -0.84 3.83 5.26
N HIS A 75 -0.24 2.88 5.97
CA HIS A 75 -0.98 2.05 6.94
C HIS A 75 -1.47 2.88 8.15
N LEU A 76 -0.67 3.82 8.65
CA LEU A 76 -1.12 4.74 9.71
C LEU A 76 -2.27 5.64 9.24
N LEU A 77 -2.28 6.06 7.98
CA LEU A 77 -3.38 6.81 7.39
C LEU A 77 -4.65 5.95 7.28
N LEU A 78 -4.54 4.69 6.85
CA LEU A 78 -5.66 3.73 6.83
C LEU A 78 -6.20 3.47 8.25
N PHE A 79 -5.31 3.31 9.23
CA PHE A 79 -5.68 3.23 10.64
C PHE A 79 -6.46 4.47 11.09
N HIS A 80 -5.90 5.67 10.87
CA HIS A 80 -6.50 6.92 11.30
C HIS A 80 -7.88 7.16 10.67
N THR A 81 -8.02 6.89 9.37
CA THR A 81 -9.30 7.02 8.64
C THR A 81 -10.34 6.03 9.16
N SER A 82 -9.94 4.79 9.47
CA SER A 82 -10.83 3.80 10.08
C SER A 82 -11.27 4.20 11.50
N TRP A 83 -10.43 4.89 12.27
CA TRP A 83 -10.72 5.28 13.65
C TRP A 83 -11.67 6.49 13.76
N LYS A 84 -11.56 7.47 12.84
CA LYS A 84 -12.15 8.80 13.01
C LYS A 84 -13.69 8.83 13.09
N GLY A 85 -14.42 7.86 12.54
CA GLY A 85 -15.90 7.94 12.54
C GLY A 85 -16.63 7.08 13.56
N ASN A 86 -16.20 7.15 14.81
CA ASN A 86 -16.92 6.55 15.95
C ASN A 86 -18.32 7.13 16.24
N ASN A 87 -18.81 8.09 15.45
CA ASN A 87 -20.01 8.86 15.77
C ASN A 87 -21.33 8.26 15.26
N LYS A 88 -21.30 7.19 14.46
CA LYS A 88 -22.53 6.56 13.93
C LYS A 88 -22.79 5.20 14.58
N PRO A 89 -24.05 4.86 14.90
CA PRO A 89 -24.41 3.51 15.31
C PRO A 89 -24.12 2.56 14.15
N GLU A 90 -23.17 1.66 14.36
CA GLU A 90 -22.79 0.63 13.40
C GLU A 90 -23.23 -0.74 13.91
N ASP A 91 -23.51 -1.65 12.99
CA ASP A 91 -23.75 -3.06 13.33
C ASP A 91 -22.49 -3.67 13.99
N THR A 92 -22.72 -4.66 14.86
CA THR A 92 -21.69 -5.34 15.65
C THR A 92 -20.60 -5.94 14.75
N LEU A 93 -20.98 -6.55 13.63
CA LEU A 93 -20.03 -7.11 12.67
C LEU A 93 -19.13 -6.03 12.06
N HIS A 94 -19.71 -4.88 11.71
CA HIS A 94 -18.98 -3.77 11.12
C HIS A 94 -17.95 -3.20 12.10
N LYS A 95 -18.38 -3.00 13.35
CA LYS A 95 -17.51 -2.55 14.44
C LYS A 95 -16.36 -3.53 14.68
N ALA A 96 -16.64 -4.84 14.68
CA ALA A 96 -15.61 -5.86 14.86
C ALA A 96 -14.58 -5.87 13.71
N LEU A 97 -15.04 -5.83 12.45
CA LEU A 97 -14.17 -5.74 11.28
C LEU A 97 -13.30 -4.48 11.33
N ARG A 98 -13.88 -3.34 11.70
CA ARG A 98 -13.13 -2.09 11.83
C ARG A 98 -11.98 -2.20 12.82
N TYR A 99 -12.22 -2.71 14.03
CA TYR A 99 -11.14 -2.91 15.02
C TYR A 99 -10.08 -3.90 14.55
N PHE A 100 -10.52 -4.98 13.88
CA PHE A 100 -9.60 -5.95 13.31
C PHE A 100 -8.67 -5.31 12.27
N PHE A 101 -9.23 -4.56 11.31
CA PHE A 101 -8.43 -3.83 10.32
C PHE A 101 -7.55 -2.77 10.97
N SER A 102 -8.06 -2.00 11.93
CA SER A 102 -7.27 -1.00 12.66
C SER A 102 -6.06 -1.61 13.35
N ALA A 103 -6.24 -2.75 14.02
CA ALA A 103 -5.15 -3.48 14.67
C ALA A 103 -4.10 -3.94 13.65
N LEU A 104 -4.55 -4.53 12.53
CA LEU A 104 -3.65 -4.98 11.47
C LEU A 104 -2.85 -3.83 10.86
N PHE A 105 -3.47 -2.68 10.58
CA PHE A 105 -2.75 -1.54 10.02
C PHE A 105 -1.67 -0.99 10.97
N ILE A 106 -1.96 -0.94 12.28
CA ILE A 106 -0.94 -0.59 13.26
C ILE A 106 0.20 -1.63 13.21
N THR A 107 -0.13 -2.92 13.22
CA THR A 107 0.88 -3.99 13.15
C THR A 107 1.75 -3.86 11.91
N PHE A 108 1.16 -3.62 10.74
CA PHE A 108 1.89 -3.45 9.48
C PHE A 108 2.78 -2.21 9.52
N ALA A 109 2.29 -1.08 10.02
CA ALA A 109 3.11 0.11 10.21
C ALA A 109 4.30 -0.15 11.14
N THR A 110 4.09 -0.86 12.25
CA THR A 110 5.16 -1.27 13.16
C THR A 110 6.18 -2.18 12.48
N ILE A 111 5.73 -3.18 11.71
CA ILE A 111 6.62 -4.07 10.93
C ILE A 111 7.52 -3.25 10.01
N PHE A 112 6.96 -2.28 9.27
CA PHE A 112 7.75 -1.43 8.38
C PHE A 112 8.76 -0.55 9.11
N ILE A 113 8.37 0.04 10.25
CA ILE A 113 9.29 0.84 11.07
C ILE A 113 10.44 -0.02 11.59
N LEU A 114 10.14 -1.22 12.10
CA LEU A 114 11.18 -2.16 12.54
C LEU A 114 12.06 -2.60 11.39
N SER A 115 11.48 -2.85 10.21
CA SER A 115 12.21 -3.24 9.01
C SER A 115 13.19 -2.17 8.56
N ILE A 116 12.87 -0.87 8.70
CA ILE A 116 13.84 0.21 8.41
C ILE A 116 15.08 0.07 9.29
N ILE A 117 14.89 -0.14 10.59
CA ILE A 117 15.99 -0.27 11.56
C ILE A 117 16.83 -1.50 11.24
N ILE A 118 16.16 -2.64 11.03
CA ILE A 118 16.81 -3.93 10.79
C ILE A 118 17.56 -3.92 9.47
N LEU A 119 16.92 -3.55 8.36
CA LEU A 119 17.56 -3.54 7.04
C LEU A 119 18.70 -2.52 6.94
N THR A 120 18.71 -1.49 7.78
CA THR A 120 19.84 -0.55 7.84
C THR A 120 21.05 -1.17 8.53
N ASN A 121 20.82 -1.94 9.60
CA ASN A 121 21.87 -2.55 10.41
C ASN A 121 22.35 -3.89 9.86
N ASP A 122 21.47 -4.59 9.14
CA ASP A 122 21.78 -5.85 8.50
C ASP A 122 22.89 -5.66 7.49
N ASN A 123 23.94 -6.46 7.61
CA ASN A 123 25.00 -6.46 6.62
C ASN A 123 24.40 -7.10 5.39
N TRP A 124 24.03 -6.28 4.39
CA TRP A 124 23.58 -6.75 3.08
C TRP A 124 24.70 -7.60 2.50
N SER A 125 24.66 -8.88 2.83
CA SER A 125 25.75 -9.81 2.61
C SER A 125 25.98 -9.90 1.11
N LYS A 126 27.14 -10.40 0.67
CA LYS A 126 27.39 -10.52 -0.78
C LYS A 126 26.31 -11.35 -1.49
N ASP A 127 25.69 -12.28 -0.77
CA ASP A 127 24.58 -13.12 -1.23
C ASP A 127 23.25 -12.38 -1.21
N ASP A 128 23.02 -11.49 -0.23
CA ASP A 128 21.86 -10.61 -0.19
C ASP A 128 22.06 -9.42 -1.14
N ASP A 129 21.51 -9.58 -2.34
CA ASP A 129 21.65 -8.62 -3.42
C ASP A 129 21.10 -7.24 -3.01
N PRO A 130 21.90 -6.16 -2.95
CA PRO A 130 21.41 -4.80 -2.73
C PRO A 130 20.29 -4.40 -3.69
N LEU A 131 20.25 -5.03 -4.87
CA LEU A 131 19.15 -4.93 -5.82
C LEU A 131 17.81 -5.33 -5.20
N PHE A 132 17.79 -6.38 -4.38
CA PHE A 132 16.60 -6.87 -3.70
C PHE A 132 16.02 -5.80 -2.79
N PHE A 133 16.80 -5.30 -1.82
CA PHE A 133 16.31 -4.30 -0.87
C PHE A 133 16.01 -2.95 -1.51
N SER A 134 16.76 -2.57 -2.55
CA SER A 134 16.65 -1.25 -3.17
C SER A 134 15.55 -1.17 -4.22
N ILE A 135 15.34 -2.23 -5.01
CA ILE A 135 14.42 -2.19 -6.16
C ILE A 135 13.25 -3.15 -5.97
N VAL A 136 13.54 -4.37 -5.55
CA VAL A 136 12.55 -5.45 -5.56
C VAL A 136 11.59 -5.30 -4.40
N LEU A 137 12.12 -5.06 -3.20
CA LEU A 137 11.35 -4.91 -1.97
C LEU A 137 10.31 -3.78 -2.06
N PRO A 138 10.66 -2.54 -2.49
CA PRO A 138 9.67 -1.48 -2.67
C PRO A 138 8.64 -1.83 -3.73
N SER A 139 9.09 -2.35 -4.87
CA SER A 139 8.22 -2.72 -6.00
C SER A 139 7.28 -3.87 -5.65
N PHE A 140 7.63 -4.69 -4.66
CA PHE A 140 6.82 -5.79 -4.21
C PHE A 140 5.75 -5.35 -3.20
N PHE A 141 6.12 -4.56 -2.18
CA PHE A 141 5.18 -4.20 -1.11
C PHE A 141 4.31 -2.98 -1.43
N ILE A 142 4.75 -2.05 -2.27
CA ILE A 142 3.99 -0.83 -2.56
C ILE A 142 2.72 -1.12 -3.38
N PRO A 143 2.75 -1.87 -4.50
CA PRO A 143 1.55 -2.15 -5.27
C PRO A 143 0.38 -2.79 -4.50
N PRO A 144 0.56 -3.84 -3.67
CA PRO A 144 -0.57 -4.42 -2.93
C PRO A 144 -1.10 -3.46 -1.85
N THR A 145 -0.23 -2.66 -1.22
CA THR A 145 -0.64 -1.60 -0.28
C THR A 145 -1.49 -0.54 -0.98
N TYR A 146 -1.02 -0.12 -2.15
CA TYR A 146 -1.71 0.82 -3.00
C TYR A 146 -3.07 0.27 -3.44
N LEU A 147 -3.13 -0.97 -3.96
CA LEU A 147 -4.37 -1.67 -4.29
C LEU A 147 -5.32 -1.77 -3.09
N LEU A 148 -4.81 -2.07 -1.89
CA LEU A 148 -5.63 -2.14 -0.68
C LEU A 148 -6.26 -0.78 -0.36
N SER A 149 -5.47 0.29 -0.44
CA SER A 149 -5.91 1.64 -0.11
C SER A 149 -6.97 2.21 -1.04
N ILE A 150 -6.92 1.85 -2.33
CA ILE A 150 -7.90 2.30 -3.32
C ILE A 150 -9.11 1.37 -3.43
N SER A 151 -8.97 0.08 -3.10
CA SER A 151 -10.07 -0.89 -3.17
C SER A 151 -11.07 -0.70 -2.04
N CYS A 152 -10.63 -0.19 -0.88
CA CYS A 152 -11.46 -0.07 0.30
C CYS A 152 -11.48 1.37 0.81
N SER A 153 -12.63 2.02 0.69
CA SER A 153 -12.90 3.20 1.50
C SER A 153 -13.27 2.72 2.91
N LEU A 154 -12.34 2.83 3.85
CA LEU A 154 -12.60 2.55 5.26
C LEU A 154 -13.28 3.73 5.97
N VAL A 155 -13.82 4.69 5.20
CA VAL A 155 -14.55 5.82 5.75
C VAL A 155 -15.87 5.32 6.33
N PRO A 156 -16.09 5.40 7.65
CA PRO A 156 -17.31 4.94 8.29
C PRO A 156 -18.58 5.58 7.71
N GLY A 157 -19.57 4.74 7.41
CA GLY A 157 -20.80 5.12 6.70
C GLY A 157 -20.68 5.19 5.16
N GLN A 158 -19.47 5.08 4.61
CA GLN A 158 -19.20 4.92 3.18
C GLN A 158 -18.33 3.68 2.92
N THR A 159 -18.43 2.68 3.79
CA THR A 159 -17.76 1.39 3.61
C THR A 159 -18.36 0.66 2.42
N GLY A 160 -17.87 1.04 1.25
CA GLY A 160 -18.25 0.55 -0.06
C GLY A 160 -17.01 0.45 -0.93
N PHE A 161 -17.06 -0.46 -1.89
CA PHE A 161 -16.00 -0.61 -2.88
C PHE A 161 -16.26 0.43 -3.98
N THR A 162 -15.26 1.26 -4.25
CA THR A 162 -15.34 2.32 -5.26
C THR A 162 -15.36 1.71 -6.67
N ASP A 163 -16.51 1.72 -7.34
CA ASP A 163 -16.60 1.14 -8.68
C ASP A 163 -15.95 2.05 -9.73
N THR A 164 -14.71 1.73 -10.07
CA THR A 164 -13.99 2.21 -11.23
C THR A 164 -14.00 1.14 -12.32
N GLY A 165 -15.10 1.01 -13.06
CA GLY A 165 -15.32 -0.10 -14.00
C GLY A 165 -14.20 -0.31 -15.04
N ILE A 166 -13.51 0.76 -15.45
CA ILE A 166 -12.40 0.68 -16.43
C ILE A 166 -11.11 0.13 -15.80
N ASN A 167 -10.91 0.34 -14.50
CA ASN A 167 -9.65 0.00 -13.85
C ASN A 167 -9.54 -1.49 -13.52
N ILE A 168 -10.65 -2.25 -13.54
CA ILE A 168 -10.70 -3.68 -13.18
C ILE A 168 -9.58 -4.50 -13.84
N LEU A 169 -9.39 -4.34 -15.15
CA LEU A 169 -8.37 -5.09 -15.87
C LEU A 169 -6.96 -4.76 -15.38
N ILE A 170 -6.72 -3.50 -15.01
CA ILE A 170 -5.44 -3.04 -14.47
C ILE A 170 -5.25 -3.57 -13.05
N ASP A 171 -6.29 -3.54 -12.21
CA ASP A 171 -6.28 -4.08 -10.85
C ASP A 171 -5.94 -5.58 -10.84
N VAL A 172 -6.63 -6.35 -11.69
CA VAL A 172 -6.41 -7.79 -11.85
C VAL A 172 -5.01 -8.05 -12.40
N LEU A 173 -4.52 -7.23 -13.32
CA LEU A 173 -3.16 -7.37 -13.85
C LEU A 173 -2.10 -7.08 -12.79
N ILE A 174 -2.26 -6.02 -11.98
CA ILE A 174 -1.36 -5.73 -10.85
C ILE A 174 -1.37 -6.89 -9.86
N LEU A 175 -2.55 -7.44 -9.53
CA LEU A 175 -2.70 -8.56 -8.61
C LEU A 175 -2.07 -9.84 -9.15
N LEU A 176 -2.28 -10.15 -10.44
CA LEU A 176 -1.68 -11.30 -11.10
C LEU A 176 -0.15 -11.16 -11.13
N CYS A 177 0.36 -9.98 -11.51
CA CYS A 177 1.77 -9.68 -11.42
C CYS A 177 2.28 -9.86 -10.00
N PHE A 178 1.52 -9.47 -8.98
CA PHE A 178 1.89 -9.68 -7.60
C PHE A 178 2.04 -11.15 -7.22
N ILE A 179 1.08 -11.98 -7.57
CA ILE A 179 1.15 -13.43 -7.30
C ILE A 179 2.32 -14.07 -8.05
N VAL A 180 2.50 -13.71 -9.33
CA VAL A 180 3.60 -14.24 -10.16
C VAL A 180 4.96 -13.83 -9.60
N ASN A 181 5.10 -12.57 -9.21
CA ASN A 181 6.34 -12.05 -8.62
C ASN A 181 6.59 -12.66 -7.23
N PHE A 182 5.54 -12.88 -6.44
CA PHE A 182 5.61 -13.61 -5.18
C PHE A 182 6.26 -14.99 -5.38
N ILE A 183 5.79 -15.74 -6.37
CA ILE A 183 6.34 -17.07 -6.69
C ILE A 183 7.79 -16.96 -7.17
N PHE A 184 8.09 -16.03 -8.07
CA PHE A 184 9.44 -15.88 -8.62
C PHE A 184 10.48 -15.35 -7.64
N MET A 185 10.06 -14.64 -6.58
CA MET A 185 10.96 -14.16 -5.53
C MET A 185 11.74 -15.29 -4.87
N HIS A 186 11.11 -16.47 -4.74
CA HIS A 186 11.72 -17.67 -4.17
C HIS A 186 12.56 -18.48 -5.17
N GLU A 187 12.35 -18.34 -6.48
CA GLU A 187 12.94 -19.25 -7.46
C GLU A 187 14.33 -18.80 -7.95
N LYS A 188 14.47 -17.60 -8.54
CA LYS A 188 15.74 -17.12 -9.12
C LYS A 188 15.88 -15.59 -9.14
N SER A 189 17.06 -15.08 -8.80
CA SER A 189 17.37 -13.65 -8.79
C SER A 189 17.18 -12.95 -10.14
N LYS A 190 17.34 -13.66 -11.27
CA LYS A 190 17.22 -13.10 -12.62
C LYS A 190 15.85 -12.49 -12.93
N TYR A 191 14.78 -12.99 -12.30
CA TYR A 191 13.42 -12.49 -12.56
C TYR A 191 13.07 -11.25 -11.72
N ARG A 192 13.84 -10.98 -10.66
CA ARG A 192 13.55 -9.91 -9.70
C ARG A 192 13.53 -8.52 -10.35
N LEU A 193 14.41 -8.26 -11.33
CA LEU A 193 14.45 -6.98 -12.03
C LEU A 193 13.21 -6.77 -12.92
N TYR A 194 12.69 -7.82 -13.53
CA TYR A 194 11.46 -7.72 -14.32
C TYR A 194 10.29 -7.33 -13.42
N SER A 195 10.15 -7.99 -12.28
CA SER A 195 9.14 -7.64 -11.26
C SER A 195 9.25 -6.17 -10.85
N ALA A 196 10.46 -5.73 -10.54
CA ALA A 196 10.78 -4.37 -10.16
C ALA A 196 10.39 -3.31 -11.19
N VAL A 197 10.42 -3.62 -12.49
CA VAL A 197 10.05 -2.68 -13.55
C VAL A 197 8.56 -2.77 -13.90
N THR A 198 8.01 -3.98 -13.97
CA THR A 198 6.61 -4.18 -14.38
C THR A 198 5.64 -3.54 -13.39
N PHE A 199 5.91 -3.62 -12.09
CA PHE A 199 4.99 -3.08 -11.08
C PHE A 199 4.84 -1.55 -11.10
N PRO A 200 5.92 -0.75 -11.03
CA PRO A 200 5.80 0.70 -11.13
C PRO A 200 5.14 1.15 -12.42
N LEU A 201 5.38 0.44 -13.53
CA LEU A 201 4.73 0.72 -14.81
C LEU A 201 3.23 0.47 -14.74
N LEU A 202 2.78 -0.65 -14.17
CA LEU A 202 1.35 -0.93 -14.03
C LEU A 202 0.66 0.05 -13.09
N VAL A 203 1.30 0.39 -11.97
CA VAL A 203 0.80 1.43 -11.06
C VAL A 203 0.72 2.77 -11.79
N LEU A 204 1.75 3.17 -12.53
CA LEU A 204 1.75 4.39 -13.33
C LEU A 204 0.64 4.39 -14.39
N VAL A 205 0.47 3.30 -15.15
CA VAL A 205 -0.60 3.16 -16.15
C VAL A 205 -1.97 3.33 -15.49
N ARG A 206 -2.17 2.73 -14.32
CA ARG A 206 -3.40 2.90 -13.55
C ARG A 206 -3.62 4.36 -13.16
N LEU A 207 -2.60 5.01 -12.60
CA LEU A 207 -2.66 6.40 -12.17
C LEU A 207 -2.97 7.35 -13.32
N LEU A 208 -2.33 7.15 -14.47
CA LEU A 208 -2.62 7.92 -15.68
C LEU A 208 -4.04 7.64 -16.17
N THR A 209 -4.49 6.39 -16.14
CA THR A 209 -5.87 6.03 -16.52
C THR A 209 -6.89 6.72 -15.62
N GLU A 210 -6.69 6.72 -14.31
CA GLU A 210 -7.59 7.39 -13.37
C GLU A 210 -7.58 8.92 -13.54
N LYS A 211 -6.44 9.50 -13.89
CA LYS A 211 -6.29 10.94 -14.13
C LYS A 211 -6.96 11.38 -15.43
N TYR A 212 -6.75 10.67 -16.53
CA TYR A 212 -7.20 11.07 -17.87
C TYR A 212 -8.58 10.52 -18.25
N TYR A 213 -8.93 9.35 -17.71
CA TYR A 213 -10.21 8.68 -17.94
C TYR A 213 -10.90 8.42 -16.61
N PRO A 214 -11.28 9.49 -15.87
CA PRO A 214 -11.98 9.31 -14.62
C PRO A 214 -13.29 8.59 -14.90
N SER A 215 -13.42 7.37 -14.39
CA SER A 215 -14.68 6.64 -14.52
C SER A 215 -15.75 7.48 -13.83
N GLY A 216 -16.81 7.84 -14.58
CA GLY A 216 -17.99 8.43 -13.97
C GLY A 216 -18.44 7.54 -12.82
N LYS A 217 -18.76 8.13 -11.66
CA LYS A 217 -19.27 7.39 -10.51
C LYS A 217 -20.63 6.78 -10.88
N SER A 218 -20.63 5.63 -11.52
CA SER A 218 -21.84 4.86 -11.68
C SER A 218 -22.14 4.23 -10.33
N SER A 219 -23.29 4.55 -9.76
CA SER A 219 -23.81 3.97 -8.52
C SER A 219 -24.26 2.51 -8.72
N LEU A 220 -23.56 1.76 -9.56
CA LEU A 220 -23.83 0.35 -9.75
C LEU A 220 -23.57 -0.36 -8.42
N PRO A 221 -24.45 -1.30 -8.03
CA PRO A 221 -24.28 -2.05 -6.81
C PRO A 221 -22.91 -2.73 -6.81
N THR A 222 -22.28 -2.70 -5.64
CA THR A 222 -20.99 -3.33 -5.38
C THR A 222 -20.95 -4.75 -5.94
N THR A 223 -20.23 -4.95 -7.05
CA THR A 223 -20.14 -6.26 -7.68
C THR A 223 -19.36 -7.23 -6.79
N THR A 224 -19.91 -8.42 -6.53
CA THR A 224 -19.35 -9.49 -5.68
C THR A 224 -17.87 -9.77 -5.93
N TRP A 225 -17.42 -9.68 -7.19
CA TRP A 225 -16.02 -9.92 -7.55
C TRP A 225 -15.04 -8.94 -6.87
N ARG A 226 -15.43 -7.69 -6.56
CA ARG A 226 -14.56 -6.73 -5.85
C ARG A 226 -14.29 -7.16 -4.42
N VAL A 227 -15.31 -7.72 -3.76
CA VAL A 227 -15.16 -8.29 -2.41
C VAL A 227 -14.15 -9.45 -2.48
N VAL A 228 -14.29 -10.32 -3.48
CA VAL A 228 -13.36 -11.44 -3.69
C VAL A 228 -11.93 -10.94 -3.97
N ALA A 229 -11.76 -9.96 -4.87
CA ALA A 229 -10.47 -9.39 -5.19
C ALA A 229 -9.83 -8.72 -3.97
N PHE A 230 -10.59 -7.94 -3.20
CA PHE A 230 -10.12 -7.32 -1.97
C PHE A 230 -9.71 -8.36 -0.93
N VAL A 231 -10.54 -9.38 -0.69
CA VAL A 231 -10.21 -10.47 0.23
C VAL A 231 -8.93 -11.18 -0.21
N LEU A 232 -8.77 -11.44 -1.51
CA LEU A 232 -7.56 -12.05 -2.05
C LEU A 232 -6.31 -11.16 -1.86
N ILE A 233 -6.40 -9.87 -2.21
CA ILE A 233 -5.33 -8.88 -1.96
C ILE A 233 -4.98 -8.86 -0.47
N PHE A 234 -6.00 -8.85 0.38
CA PHE A 234 -5.83 -8.75 1.82
C PHE A 234 -5.17 -9.98 2.44
N ILE A 235 -5.56 -11.19 2.03
CA ILE A 235 -4.91 -12.44 2.45
C ILE A 235 -3.44 -12.43 2.02
N LEU A 236 -3.17 -12.05 0.77
CA LEU A 236 -1.82 -11.96 0.24
C LEU A 236 -0.97 -10.95 1.02
N VAL A 237 -1.51 -9.76 1.30
CA VAL A 237 -0.86 -8.73 2.10
C VAL A 237 -0.52 -9.26 3.50
N ILE A 238 -1.49 -9.86 4.21
CA ILE A 238 -1.26 -10.46 5.53
C ILE A 238 -0.12 -11.47 5.45
N TYR A 239 -0.16 -12.38 4.49
CA TYR A 239 0.87 -13.40 4.33
C TYR A 239 2.25 -12.79 4.12
N THR A 240 2.39 -11.86 3.17
CA THR A 240 3.68 -11.23 2.85
C THR A 240 4.25 -10.38 3.98
N TYR A 241 3.39 -9.70 4.73
CA TYR A 241 3.84 -8.89 5.86
C TYR A 241 4.13 -9.73 7.10
N THR A 242 3.43 -10.85 7.28
CA THR A 242 3.76 -11.81 8.34
C THR A 242 5.13 -12.39 8.08
N ASP A 243 5.42 -12.81 6.85
CA ASP A 243 6.73 -13.31 6.43
C ASP A 243 7.83 -12.27 6.70
N MET A 244 7.64 -11.03 6.21
CA MET A 244 8.55 -9.91 6.48
C MET A 244 8.73 -9.63 7.98
N GLY A 245 7.64 -9.67 8.76
CA GLY A 245 7.66 -9.45 10.20
C GLY A 245 8.40 -10.57 10.94
N CYS A 246 8.23 -11.82 10.52
CA CYS A 246 8.96 -12.97 11.06
C CYS A 246 10.46 -12.82 10.81
N GLU A 247 10.87 -12.52 9.58
CA GLU A 247 12.28 -12.27 9.24
C GLU A 247 12.86 -11.11 10.06
N ALA A 248 12.11 -10.02 10.21
CA ALA A 248 12.51 -8.88 11.04
C ALA A 248 12.72 -9.29 12.51
N ILE A 249 11.80 -10.07 13.08
CA ILE A 249 11.91 -10.55 14.47
C ILE A 249 13.10 -11.49 14.64
N LEU A 250 13.31 -12.44 13.72
CA LEU A 250 14.42 -13.40 13.77
C LEU A 250 15.78 -12.69 13.70
N THR A 251 15.92 -11.72 12.81
CA THR A 251 17.15 -10.92 12.69
C THR A 251 17.39 -10.10 13.95
N LEU A 252 16.35 -9.48 14.52
CA LEU A 252 16.45 -8.72 15.76
C LEU A 252 16.83 -9.59 16.96
N ASP A 253 16.24 -10.79 17.08
CA ASP A 253 16.58 -11.77 18.11
C ASP A 253 18.05 -12.23 17.99
N TYR A 254 18.53 -12.46 16.77
CA TYR A 254 19.92 -12.77 16.50
C TYR A 254 20.87 -11.65 16.98
N TYR A 255 20.54 -10.38 16.68
CA TYR A 255 21.32 -9.23 17.16
C TYR A 255 21.34 -9.12 18.69
N PHE A 256 20.21 -9.29 19.37
CA PHE A 256 20.15 -9.24 20.83
C PHE A 256 20.91 -10.41 21.48
N THR A 257 20.81 -11.61 20.90
CA THR A 257 21.57 -12.77 21.37
C THR A 257 23.07 -12.56 21.17
N TYR A 258 23.49 -11.91 20.08
CA TYR A 258 24.89 -11.59 19.84
C TYR A 258 25.41 -10.53 20.83
N LEU A 259 24.63 -9.50 21.13
CA LEU A 259 25.02 -8.42 22.07
C LEU A 259 25.10 -8.86 23.53
N THR A 260 24.44 -9.96 23.89
CA THR A 260 24.41 -10.48 25.27
C THR A 260 25.47 -11.55 25.54
N ARG A 261 26.20 -12.00 24.52
CA ARG A 261 27.33 -12.92 24.64
C ARG A 261 28.65 -12.17 24.74
#